data_AF-A0A817RZY9-F1
#
_entry.id   AF-A0A817RZY9-F1
#
_cell.length_a   1.000
_cell.length_b   1.000
_cell.length_c   1.000
_cell.angle_alpha   90.00
_cell.angle_beta   90.00
_cell.angle_gamma   90.00
#
_symmetry.space_group_name_H-M   'P 1'
#
loop_
_entity.id
_entity.type
_entity.pdbx_description
1 polymer ?
#
loop_
_entity_poly.entity_id
_entity_poly.type
_entity_poly.pdbx_seq_one_letter_code
_entity_poly.pdbx_strand_id
1 'polypeptide(L)'
;MTDKLSVIERCKIAAWMETLGSVVDVRRKFEEEFGKESPARSTIYDIHRRFIDTGSIHDRSRSGRPKSVRHDEHIQAVSEMISS
;
A
#
# COMPACT_ATOMS: atom_id res chain seq x y z
N MET A 1 -11.77 -12.90 -1.77
CA MET A 1 -10.69 -12.23 -1.01
C MET A 1 -9.58 -11.99 -2.00
N THR A 2 -9.27 -10.75 -2.37
CA THR A 2 -8.17 -10.49 -3.32
C THR A 2 -6.86 -10.64 -2.55
N ASP A 3 -6.03 -11.61 -2.94
CA ASP A 3 -4.71 -11.77 -2.32
C ASP A 3 -3.91 -10.48 -2.41
N LYS A 4 -3.24 -10.13 -1.31
CA LYS A 4 -2.45 -8.91 -1.26
C LYS A 4 -1.28 -9.05 -2.23
N LEU A 5 -1.18 -8.13 -3.19
CA LEU A 5 -0.06 -8.11 -4.13
C LEU A 5 1.28 -8.05 -3.38
N SER A 6 2.27 -8.77 -3.87
CA SER A 6 3.65 -8.66 -3.37
C SER A 6 4.30 -7.36 -3.84
N VAL A 7 5.45 -7.01 -3.24
CA VAL A 7 6.25 -5.84 -3.66
C VAL A 7 6.71 -6.02 -5.12
N ILE A 8 7.20 -7.21 -5.47
CA ILE A 8 7.68 -7.54 -6.82
C ILE A 8 6.57 -7.42 -7.85
N GLU A 9 5.37 -7.92 -7.51
CA GLU A 9 4.19 -7.80 -8.37
C GLU A 9 3.83 -6.34 -8.66
N ARG A 10 3.81 -5.49 -7.63
CA ARG A 10 3.56 -4.05 -7.82
C ARG A 10 4.64 -3.38 -8.67
N CYS A 11 5.91 -3.72 -8.48
CA CYS A 11 7.01 -3.21 -9.30
C CYS A 11 6.83 -3.59 -10.77
N LYS A 12 6.52 -4.86 -11.06
CA LYS A 12 6.32 -5.35 -12.43
C LYS A 12 5.12 -4.68 -13.09
N ILE A 13 4.02 -4.49 -12.36
CA ILE A 13 2.84 -3.76 -12.85
C ILE A 13 3.21 -2.32 -13.25
N ALA A 14 3.92 -1.59 -12.38
CA ALA A 14 4.33 -0.21 -12.68
C ALA A 14 5.24 -0.16 -13.92
N ALA A 15 6.23 -1.06 -14.02
CA ALA A 15 7.11 -1.15 -15.16
C ALA A 15 6.36 -1.48 -16.46
N TRP A 16 5.43 -2.44 -16.43
CA TRP A 16 4.69 -2.82 -17.63
C TRP A 16 3.69 -1.75 -18.06
N MET A 17 3.10 -1.00 -17.13
CA MET A 17 2.27 0.15 -17.47
C MET A 17 3.06 1.20 -18.26
N GLU A 18 4.30 1.48 -17.86
CA GLU A 18 5.20 2.39 -18.60
C GLU A 18 5.59 1.84 -19.97
N THR A 19 5.89 0.54 -20.07
CA THR A 19 6.36 -0.04 -21.34
C THR A 19 5.25 -0.37 -22.34
N LEU A 20 4.07 -0.77 -21.86
CA LEU A 20 2.96 -1.26 -22.70
C LEU A 20 1.87 -0.22 -22.90
N GLY A 21 1.68 0.72 -21.95
CA GLY A 21 0.63 1.73 -21.99
C GLY A 21 -0.81 1.20 -21.97
N SER A 22 -1.00 -0.11 -21.73
CA SER A 22 -2.28 -0.81 -21.87
C SER A 22 -2.54 -1.73 -20.68
N VAL A 23 -3.60 -1.42 -19.91
CA VAL A 23 -4.00 -2.25 -18.76
C VAL A 23 -4.36 -3.67 -19.19
N VAL A 24 -4.94 -3.86 -20.39
CA VAL A 24 -5.31 -5.19 -20.88
C VAL A 24 -4.06 -6.05 -21.05
N ASP A 25 -3.01 -5.50 -21.66
CA ASP A 25 -1.75 -6.21 -21.86
C ASP A 25 -0.99 -6.43 -20.54
N VAL A 26 -1.05 -5.47 -19.62
CA VAL A 26 -0.51 -5.63 -18.26
C VAL A 26 -1.19 -6.78 -17.52
N ARG A 27 -2.52 -6.90 -17.63
CA ARG A 27 -3.26 -7.99 -16.99
C ARG A 27 -2.87 -9.35 -17.55
N ARG A 28 -2.83 -9.49 -18.87
CA ARG A 28 -2.38 -10.71 -19.55
C ARG A 28 -0.96 -11.08 -19.11
N LYS A 29 -0.04 -10.11 -19.15
CA LYS A 29 1.36 -10.33 -18.76
C LYS A 29 1.53 -10.70 -17.29
N PHE A 30 0.68 -10.17 -16.42
CA PHE A 30 0.65 -10.54 -15.01
C PHE A 30 0.23 -12.00 -14.81
N GLU A 31 -0.82 -12.43 -15.49
CA GLU A 31 -1.29 -13.83 -15.44
C GLU A 31 -0.24 -14.79 -16.00
N GLU A 32 0.43 -14.42 -17.09
CA GLU A 32 1.55 -15.19 -17.68
C GLU A 32 2.74 -15.32 -16.72
N GLU A 33 3.16 -14.22 -16.08
CA GLU A 33 4.35 -14.21 -15.21
C GLU A 33 4.12 -14.90 -13.86
N PHE A 34 2.94 -14.69 -13.26
CA PHE A 34 2.67 -15.11 -11.87
C PHE A 34 1.71 -16.29 -11.76
N GLY A 35 1.11 -16.75 -12.86
CA GLY A 35 0.20 -17.89 -12.88
C GLY A 35 -1.05 -17.70 -12.00
N LYS A 36 -1.45 -16.45 -11.75
CA LYS A 36 -2.57 -16.10 -10.86
C LYS A 36 -3.41 -14.97 -11.43
N GLU A 37 -4.64 -14.85 -10.94
CA GLU A 37 -5.59 -13.84 -11.40
C GLU A 37 -5.01 -12.43 -11.30
N SER A 38 -5.14 -11.67 -12.38
CA SER A 38 -4.66 -10.30 -12.43
C SER A 38 -5.46 -9.37 -11.51
N PRO A 39 -4.81 -8.38 -10.85
CA PRO A 39 -5.52 -7.38 -10.08
C PRO A 39 -6.52 -6.57 -10.92
N ALA A 40 -7.47 -5.96 -10.23
CA ALA A 40 -8.45 -5.06 -10.85
C ALA A 40 -7.77 -3.90 -11.58
N ARG A 41 -8.44 -3.39 -12.63
CA ARG A 41 -7.94 -2.26 -13.44
C ARG A 41 -7.64 -1.03 -12.58
N SER A 42 -8.49 -0.72 -11.61
CA SER A 42 -8.29 0.38 -10.67
C SER A 42 -6.99 0.23 -9.89
N THR A 43 -6.72 -0.96 -9.36
CA THR A 43 -5.47 -1.25 -8.63
C THR A 43 -4.24 -1.05 -9.51
N ILE A 44 -4.29 -1.46 -10.78
CA ILE A 44 -3.19 -1.26 -11.74
C ILE A 44 -2.93 0.24 -11.94
N TYR A 45 -3.98 1.03 -12.18
CA TYR A 45 -3.86 2.48 -12.33
C TYR A 45 -3.36 3.15 -11.04
N ASP A 46 -3.84 2.73 -9.87
CA ASP A 46 -3.42 3.31 -8.59
C ASP A 46 -1.93 3.04 -8.30
N ILE A 47 -1.44 1.85 -8.63
CA ILE A 47 -0.02 1.50 -8.51
C ILE A 47 0.81 2.38 -9.44
N HIS A 48 0.42 2.46 -10.71
CA HIS A 48 1.12 3.25 -11.72
C HIS A 48 1.14 4.73 -11.37
N ARG A 49 -0.01 5.30 -11.03
CA ARG A 49 -0.14 6.68 -10.57
C ARG A 49 0.74 6.95 -9.35
N ARG A 50 0.74 6.07 -8.34
CA ARG A 50 1.58 6.27 -7.15
C ARG A 50 3.07 6.25 -7.48
N PHE A 51 3.48 5.36 -8.39
CA PHE A 51 4.84 5.31 -8.87
C PHE A 51 5.24 6.62 -9.57
N ILE A 52 4.38 7.17 -10.42
CA ILE A 52 4.66 8.44 -11.12
C ILE A 52 4.66 9.63 -10.16
N ASP A 53 3.67 9.72 -9.27
CA ASP A 53 3.51 10.86 -8.36
C ASP A 53 4.61 10.91 -7.28
N THR A 54 5.13 9.74 -6.84
CA THR A 54 5.99 9.66 -5.63
C THR A 54 7.27 8.84 -5.81
N GLY A 55 7.44 8.13 -6.92
CA GLY A 55 8.51 7.15 -7.11
C GLY A 55 8.35 5.87 -6.29
N SER A 56 7.28 5.73 -5.50
CA SER A 56 7.07 4.60 -4.59
C SER A 56 5.95 3.67 -5.04
N ILE A 57 6.15 2.37 -4.80
CA ILE A 57 5.16 1.30 -5.02
C ILE A 57 4.63 0.72 -3.71
N HIS A 58 5.05 1.28 -2.57
CA HIS A 58 4.63 0.81 -1.25
C HIS A 58 3.22 1.31 -0.91
N ASP A 59 2.53 0.54 -0.08
CA ASP A 59 1.29 1.01 0.54
C ASP A 59 1.58 2.22 1.42
N ARG A 60 0.66 3.20 1.41
CA ARG A 60 0.73 4.29 2.37
C ARG A 60 0.62 3.72 3.79
N SER A 61 1.45 4.23 4.68
CA SER A 61 1.33 4.01 6.11
C SER A 61 -0.11 4.33 6.52
N ARG A 62 -0.82 3.36 7.07
CA ARG A 62 -2.14 3.62 7.64
C ARG A 62 -1.89 4.37 8.95
N SER A 63 -2.29 5.63 9.04
CA SER A 63 -2.08 6.47 10.22
C SER A 63 -2.78 5.95 11.49
N GLY A 64 -3.54 4.86 11.37
CA GLY A 64 -4.35 4.31 12.46
C GLY A 64 -5.39 5.31 12.95
N ARG A 65 -6.22 4.86 13.89
CA ARG A 65 -6.88 5.81 14.78
C ARG A 65 -5.79 6.36 15.70
N PRO A 66 -5.68 7.69 15.90
CA PRO A 66 -4.82 8.23 16.92
C PRO A 66 -5.20 7.53 18.24
N LYS A 67 -4.31 6.68 18.74
CA LYS A 67 -4.40 6.29 20.15
C LYS A 67 -4.15 7.61 20.87
N SER A 68 -5.03 8.01 21.80
CA SER A 68 -4.75 9.13 22.70
C SER A 68 -3.41 8.80 23.35
N VAL A 69 -2.36 9.38 22.79
CA VAL A 69 -1.00 9.10 23.21
C VAL A 69 -1.02 9.55 24.65
N ARG A 70 -0.71 8.62 25.54
CA ARG A 70 -0.30 8.93 26.89
C ARG A 70 0.92 9.85 26.73
N HIS A 71 0.69 11.16 26.56
CA HIS A 71 1.74 12.15 26.75
C HIS A 71 2.31 11.89 28.14
N ASP A 72 3.63 11.96 28.30
CA ASP A 72 4.27 11.71 29.60
C ASP A 72 3.61 12.56 30.70
N GLU A 73 3.15 13.76 30.34
CA GLU A 73 2.32 14.65 31.16
C GLU A 73 1.05 13.97 31.73
N HIS A 74 0.31 13.21 30.92
CA HIS A 74 -0.88 12.49 31.35
C HIS A 74 -0.56 11.20 32.13
N ILE A 75 0.57 10.54 31.85
CA ILE A 75 1.01 9.37 32.63
C ILE A 75 1.37 9.81 34.05
N GLN A 76 2.12 10.90 34.15
CA GLN A 76 2.60 11.44 35.41
C GLN A 76 1.42 11.92 36.28
N ALA A 77 0.46 12.65 35.69
CA ALA A 77 -0.76 13.08 36.37
C ALA A 77 -1.58 11.90 36.93
N VAL A 78 -1.68 10.79 36.19
CA VAL A 78 -2.36 9.59 36.70
C VAL A 78 -1.55 8.88 37.80
N SER A 79 -0.22 8.86 37.69
CA SER A 79 0.64 8.22 38.71
C SER A 79 0.64 8.94 40.05
N GLU A 80 0.58 10.28 40.03
CA GLU A 80 0.50 11.12 41.23
C GLU A 80 -0.87 10.99 41.91
N MET A 81 -1.94 10.90 41.11
CA MET A 81 -3.31 10.71 41.61
C MET A 81 -3.53 9.33 42.26
N ILE A 82 -2.80 8.29 41.85
CA ILE A 82 -2.92 6.94 42.45
C ILE A 82 -2.06 6.80 43.71
N SER A 83 -1.05 7.66 43.89
CA SER A 83 -0.12 7.60 45.02
C SER A 83 -0.51 8.51 46.20
N SER A 84 -1.63 9.23 46.11
CA SER A 84 -2.26 9.99 47.19
C SER A 84 -3.45 9.22 47.79
#